data_AF-A0A5C8BCN1-F1
#
_entry.id   AF-A0A5C8BCN1-F1
#
_cell.length_a   1.000
_cell.length_b   1.000
_cell.length_c   1.000
_cell.angle_alpha   90.00
_cell.angle_beta   90.00
_cell.angle_gamma   90.00
#
_symmetry.space_group_name_H-M   'P 1'
#
loop_
_entity.id
_entity.type
_entity.pdbx_description
1 polymer ?
#
loop_
_entity_poly.entity_id
_entity_poly.type
_entity_poly.pdbx_seq_one_letter_code
_entity_poly.pdbx_strand_id
1 'polypeptide(L)'
;MRQTIFFLLALGATTHSTAQFYPNGDARWCGRDDDGSPPGYDVNYQMNADPDTLIGEQVYKRIHEYRDYELTRVYYVRSDASGKGYAYIPDSSAEYLTGDLSAQAGDTVRNVLWSNTYQSGIDYFVRDMVVNSIETLTNEGVTVERHYVRHVTDPLFHPFQFWQSGMGTTYGPMLELTGSAWACMVGDTAMYNMENDNGLPGPIGVQLCSVIDQGNVITGSDQVGGTVVHPNPSYGLFHIATPSPMLLIVCDMHGREVLHLPPYSRDIDLSLHPPGIYTVLQNTGQGRSVQRLVVVP
;
A
#
# COMPACT_ATOMS: atom_id res chain seq x y z
N MET A 1 15.74 -62.90 -25.31
CA MET A 1 14.97 -61.63 -25.33
C MET A 1 14.91 -61.11 -23.90
N ARG A 2 15.67 -60.07 -23.57
CA ARG A 2 15.59 -59.37 -22.27
C ARG A 2 14.89 -58.04 -22.52
N GLN A 3 13.71 -57.86 -21.94
CA GLN A 3 13.03 -56.56 -21.91
C GLN A 3 13.59 -55.77 -20.74
N THR A 4 14.22 -54.63 -21.05
CA THR A 4 14.63 -53.64 -20.05
C THR A 4 13.50 -52.64 -19.91
N ILE A 5 12.84 -52.63 -18.75
CA ILE A 5 11.84 -51.62 -18.38
C ILE A 5 12.60 -50.40 -17.86
N PHE A 6 12.51 -49.28 -18.59
CA PHE A 6 12.96 -47.97 -18.11
C PHE A 6 11.83 -47.33 -17.30
N PHE A 7 11.99 -47.29 -15.99
CA PHE A 7 11.20 -46.40 -15.12
C PHE A 7 11.75 -44.99 -15.27
N LEU A 8 11.06 -44.13 -16.02
CA LEU A 8 11.27 -42.69 -15.96
C LEU A 8 10.68 -42.19 -14.64
N LEU A 9 11.53 -41.96 -13.64
CA LEU A 9 11.21 -41.06 -12.53
C LEU A 9 11.11 -39.65 -13.09
N ALA A 10 9.88 -39.19 -13.33
CA ALA A 10 9.60 -37.78 -13.48
C ALA A 10 9.80 -37.12 -12.10
N LEU A 11 11.02 -36.65 -11.85
CA LEU A 11 11.27 -35.64 -10.81
C LEU A 11 10.54 -34.37 -11.25
N GLY A 12 9.31 -34.20 -10.78
CA GLY A 12 8.62 -32.93 -10.81
C GLY A 12 9.48 -31.94 -10.02
N ALA A 13 10.14 -31.03 -10.72
CA ALA A 13 10.72 -29.86 -10.12
C ALA A 13 9.56 -29.01 -9.59
N THR A 14 9.15 -29.24 -8.34
CA THR A 14 8.50 -28.20 -7.55
C THR A 14 9.55 -27.11 -7.40
N THR A 15 9.48 -26.09 -8.22
CA THR A 15 10.17 -24.83 -7.96
C THR A 15 9.60 -24.29 -6.65
N HIS A 16 10.21 -24.69 -5.52
CA HIS A 16 9.98 -24.01 -4.26
C HIS A 16 10.37 -22.56 -4.53
N SER A 17 9.35 -21.70 -4.60
CA SER A 17 9.51 -20.27 -4.48
C SER A 17 10.51 -20.04 -3.36
N THR A 18 11.69 -19.57 -3.74
CA THR A 18 12.83 -19.28 -2.87
C THR A 18 12.34 -18.48 -1.68
N ALA A 19 12.94 -18.70 -0.51
CA ALA A 19 12.67 -18.03 0.76
C ALA A 19 12.83 -16.50 0.63
N GLN A 20 11.88 -15.85 0.00
CA GLN A 20 11.93 -14.48 -0.47
C GLN A 20 10.78 -13.76 0.22
N PHE A 21 11.12 -12.91 1.18
CA PHE A 21 10.12 -12.19 1.97
C PHE A 21 9.42 -11.12 1.14
N TYR A 22 10.14 -10.06 0.78
CA TYR A 22 9.65 -9.01 -0.11
C TYR A 22 9.71 -9.42 -1.59
N PRO A 23 8.84 -8.89 -2.46
CA PRO A 23 8.88 -9.14 -3.90
C PRO A 23 10.24 -8.84 -4.55
N ASN A 24 10.59 -9.57 -5.61
CA ASN A 24 11.78 -9.27 -6.42
C ASN A 24 11.51 -8.33 -7.61
N GLY A 25 10.24 -8.13 -7.96
CA GLY A 25 9.81 -7.26 -9.06
C GLY A 25 8.98 -6.07 -8.57
N ASP A 26 8.28 -5.44 -9.51
CA ASP A 26 7.32 -4.39 -9.20
C ASP A 26 6.25 -4.91 -8.24
N ALA A 27 5.93 -4.15 -7.21
CA ALA A 27 4.88 -4.46 -6.27
C ALA A 27 4.23 -3.21 -5.71
N ARG A 28 2.94 -3.32 -5.40
CA ARG A 28 2.11 -2.23 -4.90
C ARG A 28 1.24 -2.72 -3.76
N TRP A 29 1.11 -1.92 -2.72
CA TRP A 29 0.13 -2.15 -1.65
C TRP A 29 -0.75 -0.92 -1.54
N CYS A 30 -2.04 -1.14 -1.37
CA CYS A 30 -3.02 -0.09 -1.20
C CYS A 30 -3.74 -0.27 0.12
N GLY A 31 -3.89 0.83 0.84
CA GLY A 31 -4.65 0.91 2.07
C GLY A 31 -5.49 2.18 2.12
N ARG A 32 -6.51 2.20 2.98
CA ARG A 32 -7.24 3.44 3.29
C ARG A 32 -6.50 4.17 4.40
N ASP A 33 -6.32 5.48 4.32
CA ASP A 33 -5.70 6.25 5.39
C ASP A 33 -6.59 6.31 6.65
N ASP A 34 -6.07 5.89 7.80
CA ASP A 34 -6.78 5.94 9.09
C ASP A 34 -6.40 7.19 9.92
N ASP A 35 -5.52 8.07 9.44
CA ASP A 35 -5.07 9.30 10.13
C ASP A 35 -6.11 10.45 10.16
N GLY A 36 -7.40 10.13 10.02
CA GLY A 36 -8.48 11.12 10.06
C GLY A 36 -8.63 11.95 8.78
N SER A 37 -7.98 11.54 7.70
CA SER A 37 -8.21 12.07 6.35
C SER A 37 -9.67 11.83 5.93
N PRO A 38 -10.31 12.73 5.17
CA PRO A 38 -11.66 12.50 4.66
C PRO A 38 -11.76 11.15 3.92
N PRO A 39 -12.96 10.56 3.77
CA PRO A 39 -13.11 9.33 2.99
C PRO A 39 -12.59 9.50 1.55
N GLY A 40 -11.75 8.56 1.08
CA GLY A 40 -11.16 8.56 -0.28
C GLY A 40 -9.66 8.84 -0.36
N TYR A 41 -8.96 8.91 0.77
CA TYR A 41 -7.50 9.07 0.81
C TYR A 41 -6.84 7.70 0.89
N ASP A 42 -6.29 7.26 -0.24
CA ASP A 42 -5.56 6.00 -0.32
C ASP A 42 -4.09 6.23 0.04
N VAL A 43 -3.56 5.33 0.86
CA VAL A 43 -2.13 5.16 1.06
C VAL A 43 -1.66 4.10 0.08
N ASN A 44 -0.69 4.47 -0.75
CA ASN A 44 -0.10 3.59 -1.75
C ASN A 44 1.36 3.37 -1.44
N TYR A 45 1.79 2.12 -1.37
CA TYR A 45 3.18 1.74 -1.27
C TYR A 45 3.62 1.18 -2.61
N GLN A 46 4.68 1.70 -3.20
CA GLN A 46 5.17 1.26 -4.52
C GLN A 46 6.63 0.87 -4.45
N MET A 47 6.89 -0.35 -4.87
CA MET A 47 8.19 -0.96 -5.02
C MET A 47 8.38 -1.23 -6.50
N ASN A 48 9.45 -0.70 -7.08
CA ASN A 48 9.77 -1.00 -8.46
C ASN A 48 10.73 -2.20 -8.52
N ALA A 49 10.81 -2.84 -9.69
CA ALA A 49 11.74 -3.93 -9.97
C ALA A 49 13.19 -3.50 -9.68
N ASP A 50 13.51 -2.26 -10.02
CA ASP A 50 14.68 -1.54 -9.53
C ASP A 50 14.37 -0.94 -8.16
N PRO A 51 15.07 -1.36 -7.09
CA PRO A 51 16.36 -0.68 -6.87
C PRO A 51 17.44 -1.45 -6.09
N ASP A 52 18.70 -1.02 -6.29
CA ASP A 52 19.87 -1.42 -5.51
C ASP A 52 20.43 -0.22 -4.73
N THR A 53 19.85 0.10 -3.57
CA THR A 53 20.50 1.04 -2.65
C THR A 53 21.46 0.26 -1.78
N LEU A 54 22.76 0.56 -1.89
CA LEU A 54 23.78 -0.03 -1.02
C LEU A 54 23.83 0.76 0.30
N ILE A 55 23.50 0.11 1.41
CA ILE A 55 23.64 0.67 2.76
C ILE A 55 24.57 -0.26 3.53
N GLY A 56 25.79 0.20 3.80
CA GLY A 56 26.86 -0.67 4.27
C GLY A 56 27.24 -1.70 3.21
N GLU A 57 27.18 -2.99 3.56
CA GLU A 57 27.46 -4.11 2.65
C GLU A 57 26.19 -4.80 2.11
N GLN A 58 25.02 -4.26 2.44
CA GLN A 58 23.73 -4.87 2.11
C GLN A 58 22.99 -4.06 1.04
N VAL A 59 22.37 -4.76 0.11
CA VAL A 59 21.55 -4.18 -0.95
C VAL A 59 20.11 -4.15 -0.49
N TYR A 60 19.49 -2.97 -0.57
CA TYR A 60 18.10 -2.75 -0.21
C TYR A 60 17.30 -2.29 -1.41
N LYS A 61 16.10 -2.86 -1.51
CA LYS A 61 15.04 -2.34 -2.35
C LYS A 61 14.35 -1.16 -1.65
N ARG A 62 13.69 -0.30 -2.42
CA ARG A 62 13.01 0.90 -1.94
C ARG A 62 11.51 0.70 -2.12
N ILE A 63 10.75 1.06 -1.09
CA ILE A 63 9.31 1.17 -1.15
C ILE A 63 8.97 2.64 -0.91
N HIS A 64 8.34 3.27 -1.89
CA HIS A 64 7.83 4.63 -1.80
C HIS A 64 6.44 4.63 -1.20
N GLU A 65 6.23 5.37 -0.12
CA GLU A 65 4.91 5.70 0.39
C GLU A 65 4.39 6.93 -0.32
N TYR A 66 3.17 6.79 -0.84
CA TYR A 66 2.39 7.88 -1.36
C TYR A 66 1.14 8.02 -0.51
N ARG A 67 0.89 9.24 -0.03
CA ARG A 67 -0.40 9.61 0.54
C ARG A 67 -0.99 10.68 -0.35
N ASP A 68 -2.22 10.45 -0.81
CA ASP A 68 -2.89 11.38 -1.73
C ASP A 68 -2.00 11.72 -2.95
N TYR A 69 -1.38 10.67 -3.52
CA TYR A 69 -0.50 10.77 -4.68
C TYR A 69 0.78 11.59 -4.47
N GLU A 70 1.09 12.04 -3.25
CA GLU A 70 2.34 12.70 -2.90
C GLU A 70 3.30 11.73 -2.24
N LEU A 71 4.56 11.74 -2.68
CA LEU A 71 5.61 10.97 -2.03
C LEU A 71 5.83 11.52 -0.61
N THR A 72 5.50 10.73 0.40
CA THR A 72 5.68 11.11 1.80
C THR A 72 6.94 10.50 2.39
N ARG A 73 7.22 9.23 2.07
CA ARG A 73 8.32 8.48 2.70
C ARG A 73 8.95 7.47 1.75
N VAL A 74 10.18 7.09 2.08
CA VAL A 74 10.91 6.02 1.39
C VAL A 74 11.40 5.02 2.44
N TYR A 75 11.02 3.76 2.27
CA TYR A 75 11.47 2.65 3.10
C TYR A 75 12.53 1.85 2.34
N TYR A 76 13.48 1.28 3.08
CA TYR A 76 14.55 0.45 2.53
C TYR A 76 14.38 -0.97 3.07
N VAL A 77 14.05 -1.92 2.20
CA VAL A 77 13.73 -3.29 2.58
C VAL A 77 14.58 -4.30 1.84
N ARG A 78 14.84 -5.45 2.44
CA ARG A 78 15.48 -6.58 1.77
C ARG A 78 14.96 -7.90 2.31
N SER A 79 15.15 -8.95 1.53
CA SER A 79 14.99 -10.33 1.98
C SER A 79 16.36 -10.97 2.10
N ASP A 80 16.56 -11.82 3.09
CA ASP A 80 17.71 -12.70 3.12
C ASP A 80 17.39 -14.08 2.52
N ALA A 81 18.42 -14.88 2.30
CA ALA A 81 18.28 -16.22 1.72
C ALA A 81 17.56 -17.22 2.64
N SER A 82 17.30 -16.86 3.90
CA SER A 82 16.59 -17.71 4.87
C SER A 82 15.08 -17.45 4.91
N GLY A 83 14.58 -16.45 4.17
CA GLY A 83 13.16 -16.09 4.17
C GLY A 83 12.80 -15.01 5.17
N LYS A 84 13.79 -14.34 5.77
CA LYS A 84 13.54 -13.20 6.65
C LYS A 84 13.48 -11.91 5.86
N GLY A 85 12.52 -11.07 6.21
CA GLY A 85 12.42 -9.70 5.74
C GLY A 85 13.11 -8.75 6.71
N TYR A 86 13.74 -7.72 6.16
CA TYR A 86 14.35 -6.66 6.94
C TYR A 86 13.98 -5.29 6.39
N ALA A 87 13.88 -4.30 7.28
CA ALA A 87 13.78 -2.89 6.94
C ALA A 87 14.90 -2.10 7.64
N TYR A 88 15.57 -1.25 6.88
CA TYR A 88 16.51 -0.27 7.38
C TYR A 88 15.79 1.06 7.63
N ILE A 89 15.91 1.58 8.86
CA ILE A 89 15.33 2.86 9.27
C ILE A 89 16.46 3.89 9.35
N PRO A 90 16.52 4.87 8.42
CA PRO A 90 17.61 5.84 8.36
C PRO A 90 17.79 6.63 9.67
N ASP A 91 16.69 7.02 10.30
CA ASP A 91 16.70 7.86 11.51
C ASP A 91 17.37 7.17 12.70
N SER A 92 17.27 5.84 12.80
CA SER A 92 17.97 5.05 13.83
C SER A 92 19.30 4.48 13.33
N SER A 93 19.60 4.64 12.04
CA SER A 93 20.77 4.06 11.37
C SER A 93 20.90 2.54 11.58
N ALA A 94 19.77 1.84 11.70
CA ALA A 94 19.73 0.43 12.05
C ALA A 94 18.74 -0.36 11.18
N GLU A 95 19.03 -1.65 11.06
CA GLU A 95 18.18 -2.63 10.39
C GLU A 95 17.39 -3.45 11.41
N TYR A 96 16.12 -3.72 11.09
CA TYR A 96 15.21 -4.48 11.92
C TYR A 96 14.53 -5.58 11.11
N LEU A 97 14.25 -6.71 11.77
CA LEU A 97 13.49 -7.82 11.20
C LEU A 97 12.04 -7.40 10.98
N THR A 98 11.44 -7.64 9.82
CA THR A 98 10.02 -7.33 9.54
C THR A 98 9.14 -8.56 9.44
N GLY A 99 9.73 -9.74 9.28
CA GLY A 99 9.07 -11.02 9.40
C GLY A 99 9.99 -12.18 9.04
N ASP A 100 9.50 -13.40 9.23
CA ASP A 100 10.29 -14.63 9.05
C ASP A 100 9.42 -15.75 8.47
N LEU A 101 9.63 -16.09 7.20
CA LEU A 101 8.89 -17.17 6.51
C LEU A 101 9.41 -18.57 6.82
N SER A 102 10.51 -18.69 7.57
CA SER A 102 11.00 -19.99 8.06
C SER A 102 10.31 -20.43 9.36
N ALA A 103 9.66 -19.50 10.05
CA ALA A 103 8.95 -19.74 11.29
C ALA A 103 7.78 -20.71 11.09
N GLN A 104 7.51 -21.54 12.08
CA GLN A 104 6.41 -22.51 12.09
C GLN A 104 5.25 -22.02 12.96
N ALA A 105 4.05 -22.55 12.73
CA ALA A 105 2.91 -22.26 13.58
C ALA A 105 3.21 -22.64 15.05
N GLY A 106 2.99 -21.70 15.96
CA GLY A 106 3.34 -21.78 17.39
C GLY A 106 4.66 -21.09 17.74
N ASP A 107 5.52 -20.78 16.78
CA ASP A 107 6.79 -20.11 17.04
C ASP A 107 6.59 -18.67 17.48
N THR A 108 7.51 -18.20 18.33
CA THR A 108 7.64 -16.78 18.67
C THR A 108 8.86 -16.21 17.96
N VAL A 109 8.62 -15.32 17.00
CA VAL A 109 9.65 -14.55 16.31
C VAL A 109 9.90 -13.28 17.12
N ARG A 110 11.12 -13.14 17.62
CA ARG A 110 11.52 -12.03 18.49
C ARG A 110 11.93 -10.81 17.68
N ASN A 111 11.74 -9.64 18.28
CA ASN A 111 12.25 -8.38 17.77
C ASN A 111 11.81 -8.01 16.34
N VAL A 112 10.54 -8.25 16.02
CA VAL A 112 9.94 -7.84 14.75
C VAL A 112 9.55 -6.36 14.81
N LEU A 113 9.98 -5.61 13.79
CA LEU A 113 9.62 -4.23 13.56
C LEU A 113 8.13 -4.13 13.30
N TRP A 114 7.51 -3.31 14.12
CA TRP A 114 6.13 -2.91 14.06
C TRP A 114 6.09 -1.40 14.04
N SER A 115 5.09 -0.82 13.39
CA SER A 115 4.95 0.63 13.44
C SER A 115 3.53 1.02 13.78
N ASN A 116 3.42 2.18 14.39
CA ASN A 116 2.18 2.89 14.51
C ASN A 116 2.34 4.24 13.86
N THR A 117 1.42 4.59 12.98
CA THR A 117 1.46 5.90 12.36
C THR A 117 0.39 6.78 13.02
N TYR A 118 0.72 8.04 13.22
CA TYR A 118 -0.17 9.05 13.76
C TYR A 118 -0.05 10.30 12.89
N GLN A 119 -0.99 11.24 13.08
CA GLN A 119 -0.98 12.53 12.38
C GLN A 119 0.36 13.29 12.46
N SER A 120 1.18 13.06 13.50
CA SER A 120 2.49 13.70 13.72
C SER A 120 3.71 12.92 13.20
N GLY A 121 3.57 11.68 12.73
CA GLY A 121 4.72 10.86 12.30
C GLY A 121 4.50 9.35 12.40
N ILE A 122 5.57 8.57 12.23
CA ILE A 122 5.57 7.13 12.50
C ILE A 122 6.39 6.87 13.76
N ASP A 123 5.79 6.15 14.69
CA ASP A 123 6.50 5.52 15.79
C ASP A 123 6.87 4.09 15.41
N TYR A 124 8.16 3.79 15.55
CA TYR A 124 8.68 2.44 15.34
C TYR A 124 8.83 1.72 16.67
N PHE A 125 8.35 0.49 16.71
CA PHE A 125 8.48 -0.39 17.85
C PHE A 125 9.05 -1.73 17.43
N VAL A 126 9.68 -2.38 18.40
CA VAL A 126 10.14 -3.74 18.26
C VAL A 126 9.27 -4.60 19.17
N ARG A 127 8.73 -5.68 18.60
CA ARG A 127 7.70 -6.51 19.25
C ARG A 127 7.97 -7.98 18.95
N ASP A 128 7.56 -8.83 19.89
CA ASP A 128 7.60 -10.27 19.69
C ASP A 128 6.28 -10.72 19.05
N MET A 129 6.39 -11.48 17.97
CA MET A 129 5.26 -11.97 17.20
C MET A 129 5.13 -13.48 17.36
N VAL A 130 3.90 -13.96 17.55
CA VAL A 130 3.58 -15.39 17.51
C VAL A 130 3.02 -15.71 16.13
N VAL A 131 3.54 -16.76 15.49
CA VAL A 131 2.94 -17.32 14.28
C VAL A 131 1.76 -18.18 14.70
N ASN A 132 0.54 -17.74 14.41
CA ASN A 132 -0.66 -18.44 14.83
C ASN A 132 -0.98 -19.62 13.93
N SER A 133 -0.96 -19.39 12.62
CA SER A 133 -1.23 -20.39 11.60
C SER A 133 -0.47 -20.06 10.33
N ILE A 134 -0.21 -21.11 9.54
CA ILE A 134 0.34 -20.99 8.20
C ILE A 134 -0.67 -21.63 7.27
N GLU A 135 -1.11 -20.89 6.27
CA GLU A 135 -2.14 -21.35 5.34
C GLU A 135 -1.64 -21.21 3.90
N THR A 136 -1.89 -22.25 3.11
CA THR A 136 -1.77 -22.19 1.65
C THR A 136 -3.11 -21.77 1.08
N LEU A 137 -3.16 -20.57 0.51
CA LEU A 137 -4.35 -20.00 -0.10
C LEU A 137 -4.22 -20.12 -1.61
N THR A 138 -5.28 -20.59 -2.28
CA THR A 138 -5.32 -20.69 -3.74
C THR A 138 -6.62 -20.13 -4.24
N ASN A 139 -6.54 -19.18 -5.17
CA ASN A 139 -7.70 -18.60 -5.83
C ASN A 139 -7.27 -18.11 -7.23
N GLU A 140 -8.14 -18.30 -8.21
CA GLU A 140 -7.91 -17.92 -9.62
C GLU A 140 -6.54 -18.32 -10.20
N GLY A 141 -6.03 -19.48 -9.80
CA GLY A 141 -4.75 -20.01 -10.31
C GLY A 141 -3.50 -19.41 -9.64
N VAL A 142 -3.67 -18.49 -8.68
CA VAL A 142 -2.59 -17.95 -7.86
C VAL A 142 -2.58 -18.67 -6.51
N THR A 143 -1.40 -19.16 -6.12
CA THR A 143 -1.19 -19.83 -4.83
C THR A 143 -0.18 -19.05 -4.01
N VAL A 144 -0.51 -18.77 -2.75
CA VAL A 144 0.34 -18.07 -1.79
C VAL A 144 0.40 -18.83 -0.47
N GLU A 145 1.52 -18.71 0.23
CA GLU A 145 1.66 -19.18 1.61
C GLU A 145 1.65 -17.96 2.55
N ARG A 146 0.69 -17.96 3.47
CA ARG A 146 0.43 -16.86 4.40
C ARG A 146 0.67 -17.30 5.83
N HIS A 147 1.50 -16.55 6.53
CA HIS A 147 1.83 -16.73 7.94
C HIS A 147 1.04 -15.69 8.73
N TYR A 148 -0.06 -16.10 9.35
CA TYR A 148 -0.82 -15.18 10.19
C TYR A 148 -0.14 -15.03 11.54
N VAL A 149 0.04 -13.78 11.96
CA VAL A 149 0.83 -13.43 13.14
C VAL A 149 0.05 -12.50 14.05
N ARG A 150 0.45 -12.47 15.32
CA ARG A 150 -0.04 -11.49 16.29
C ARG A 150 1.05 -11.13 17.28
N HIS A 151 0.89 -10.00 17.97
CA HIS A 151 1.73 -9.68 19.12
C HIS A 151 1.53 -10.69 20.24
N VAL A 152 2.61 -11.05 20.94
CA VAL A 152 2.55 -11.94 22.13
C VAL A 152 1.57 -11.40 23.19
N THR A 153 1.47 -10.08 23.32
CA THR A 153 0.60 -9.40 24.30
C THR A 153 -0.85 -9.24 23.84
N ASP A 154 -1.15 -9.51 22.57
CA ASP A 154 -2.50 -9.35 22.04
C ASP A 154 -3.33 -10.61 22.27
N PRO A 155 -4.43 -10.55 23.05
CA PRO A 155 -5.26 -11.71 23.31
C PRO A 155 -6.08 -12.15 22.08
N LEU A 156 -6.23 -11.31 21.05
CA LEU A 156 -7.07 -11.57 19.89
C LEU A 156 -6.27 -11.81 18.61
N PHE A 157 -6.86 -12.60 17.72
CA PHE A 157 -6.33 -12.83 16.39
C PHE A 157 -6.82 -11.74 15.44
N HIS A 158 -5.89 -11.08 14.76
CA HIS A 158 -6.21 -10.10 13.72
C HIS A 158 -5.97 -10.73 12.34
N PRO A 159 -7.01 -10.95 11.52
CA PRO A 159 -6.88 -11.61 10.21
C PRO A 159 -6.10 -10.76 9.18
N PHE A 160 -5.78 -9.52 9.53
CA PHE A 160 -5.06 -8.56 8.68
C PHE A 160 -3.57 -8.46 9.04
N GLN A 161 -3.09 -9.15 10.08
CA GLN A 161 -1.67 -9.18 10.45
C GLN A 161 -1.04 -10.48 9.94
N PHE A 162 -0.32 -10.40 8.83
CA PHE A 162 0.34 -11.56 8.25
C PHE A 162 1.62 -11.21 7.49
N TRP A 163 2.47 -12.21 7.36
CA TRP A 163 3.56 -12.25 6.39
C TRP A 163 3.18 -13.17 5.23
N GLN A 164 3.68 -12.90 4.04
CA GLN A 164 3.41 -13.73 2.87
C GLN A 164 4.62 -13.75 1.94
N SER A 165 4.98 -14.96 1.50
CA SER A 165 6.10 -15.18 0.58
C SER A 165 5.93 -14.41 -0.72
N GLY A 166 6.99 -13.71 -1.13
CA GLY A 166 7.01 -12.89 -2.34
C GLY A 166 6.14 -11.63 -2.29
N MET A 167 5.56 -11.30 -1.13
CA MET A 167 4.71 -10.13 -0.91
C MET A 167 5.17 -9.29 0.31
N GLY A 168 5.92 -9.87 1.23
CA GLY A 168 6.37 -9.21 2.45
C GLY A 168 5.30 -9.24 3.53
N THR A 169 4.80 -8.06 3.94
CA THR A 169 3.76 -7.93 4.96
C THR A 169 2.43 -7.48 4.34
N THR A 170 1.33 -7.63 5.09
CA THR A 170 0.01 -7.10 4.67
C THR A 170 0.03 -5.62 4.30
N TYR A 171 0.87 -4.82 4.96
CA TYR A 171 0.94 -3.36 4.79
C TYR A 171 2.10 -2.91 3.91
N GLY A 172 2.88 -3.82 3.32
CA GLY A 172 4.04 -3.47 2.49
C GLY A 172 5.34 -3.51 3.28
N PRO A 173 5.95 -2.38 3.65
CA PRO A 173 7.30 -2.36 4.23
C PRO A 173 7.38 -2.94 5.65
N MET A 174 6.30 -2.94 6.43
CA MET A 174 6.29 -3.48 7.81
C MET A 174 4.92 -4.00 8.20
N LEU A 175 4.81 -4.73 9.33
CA LEU A 175 3.61 -5.50 9.66
C LEU A 175 2.36 -4.65 9.92
N GLU A 176 2.53 -3.37 10.23
CA GLU A 176 1.44 -2.43 10.42
C GLU A 176 1.93 -1.03 10.06
N LEU A 177 1.09 -0.28 9.34
CA LEU A 177 1.23 1.13 8.97
C LEU A 177 -0.17 1.74 9.11
N THR A 178 -0.31 3.05 9.25
CA THR A 178 -1.67 3.65 9.29
C THR A 178 -2.48 3.20 8.11
N GLY A 179 -3.74 2.95 8.43
CA GLY A 179 -4.71 2.56 7.47
C GLY A 179 -5.11 1.11 7.59
N SER A 180 -5.97 0.71 6.66
CA SER A 180 -6.35 -0.67 6.47
C SER A 180 -5.94 -1.08 5.06
N ALA A 181 -4.94 -1.95 4.95
CA ALA A 181 -4.54 -2.52 3.68
C ALA A 181 -5.72 -3.28 3.06
N TRP A 182 -6.01 -2.99 1.80
CA TRP A 182 -7.13 -3.60 1.08
C TRP A 182 -6.71 -4.31 -0.20
N ALA A 183 -5.53 -4.02 -0.76
CA ALA A 183 -4.98 -4.81 -1.86
C ALA A 183 -3.45 -4.83 -1.88
N CYS A 184 -2.89 -5.89 -2.47
CA CYS A 184 -1.50 -5.96 -2.88
C CYS A 184 -1.38 -6.60 -4.27
N MET A 185 -0.56 -5.97 -5.11
CA MET A 185 -0.21 -6.42 -6.46
C MET A 185 1.29 -6.72 -6.52
N VAL A 186 1.68 -7.83 -7.13
CA VAL A 186 3.08 -8.08 -7.53
C VAL A 186 3.09 -8.30 -9.04
N GLY A 187 3.73 -7.40 -9.78
CA GLY A 187 3.56 -7.25 -11.22
C GLY A 187 2.10 -6.94 -11.57
N ASP A 188 1.49 -7.84 -12.33
CA ASP A 188 0.07 -7.82 -12.73
C ASP A 188 -0.79 -8.80 -11.93
N THR A 189 -0.25 -9.43 -10.89
CA THR A 189 -0.94 -10.47 -10.11
C THR A 189 -1.40 -9.92 -8.75
N ALA A 190 -2.68 -10.10 -8.41
CA ALA A 190 -3.20 -9.77 -7.09
C ALA A 190 -2.74 -10.82 -6.05
N MET A 191 -1.87 -10.42 -5.14
CA MET A 191 -1.38 -11.27 -4.05
C MET A 191 -2.26 -11.21 -2.81
N TYR A 192 -3.07 -10.15 -2.69
CA TYR A 192 -4.05 -9.92 -1.63
C TYR A 192 -5.14 -8.98 -2.14
N ASN A 193 -6.40 -9.33 -1.94
CA ASN A 193 -7.56 -8.51 -2.34
C ASN A 193 -8.67 -8.59 -1.30
N MET A 194 -8.75 -7.61 -0.42
CA MET A 194 -9.82 -7.52 0.57
C MET A 194 -11.14 -7.08 -0.08
N GLU A 195 -11.12 -6.06 -0.93
CA GLU A 195 -12.37 -5.43 -1.41
C GLU A 195 -13.30 -6.38 -2.15
N ASN A 196 -12.76 -7.34 -2.91
CA ASN A 196 -13.58 -8.23 -3.73
C ASN A 196 -13.52 -9.70 -3.30
N ASP A 197 -12.43 -10.14 -2.65
CA ASP A 197 -12.16 -11.57 -2.43
C ASP A 197 -11.80 -11.94 -0.98
N ASN A 198 -12.23 -11.14 0.01
CA ASN A 198 -12.02 -11.40 1.44
C ASN A 198 -10.55 -11.68 1.81
N GLY A 199 -9.61 -11.06 1.10
CA GLY A 199 -8.17 -11.19 1.34
C GLY A 199 -7.53 -12.40 0.65
N LEU A 200 -8.20 -13.09 -0.27
CA LEU A 200 -7.58 -14.13 -1.09
C LEU A 200 -6.64 -13.52 -2.15
N PRO A 201 -5.65 -14.29 -2.66
CA PRO A 201 -4.97 -13.93 -3.91
C PRO A 201 -5.99 -13.95 -5.06
N GLY A 202 -5.67 -13.37 -6.21
CA GLY A 202 -6.69 -13.15 -7.22
C GLY A 202 -6.15 -12.72 -8.57
N PRO A 203 -7.00 -12.11 -9.41
CA PRO A 203 -6.87 -12.22 -10.84
C PRO A 203 -5.56 -11.64 -11.34
N ILE A 204 -4.97 -12.35 -12.30
CA ILE A 204 -3.85 -11.87 -13.09
C ILE A 204 -4.39 -10.87 -14.11
N GLY A 205 -3.70 -9.74 -14.29
CA GLY A 205 -4.04 -8.71 -15.27
C GLY A 205 -5.10 -7.69 -14.80
N VAL A 206 -5.46 -7.70 -13.52
CA VAL A 206 -6.35 -6.68 -12.94
C VAL A 206 -5.51 -5.64 -12.21
N GLN A 207 -5.83 -4.36 -12.41
CA GLN A 207 -5.20 -3.29 -11.67
C GLN A 207 -6.04 -2.93 -10.45
N LEU A 208 -5.67 -3.49 -9.29
CA LEU A 208 -6.28 -3.12 -8.01
C LEU A 208 -5.62 -1.87 -7.40
N CYS A 209 -4.33 -1.66 -7.67
CA CYS A 209 -3.56 -0.53 -7.16
C CYS A 209 -3.10 0.41 -8.29
N SER A 210 -3.41 1.70 -8.21
CA SER A 210 -2.93 2.68 -9.20
C SER A 210 -1.40 2.83 -9.15
N VAL A 211 -0.77 3.05 -10.31
CA VAL A 211 0.66 3.41 -10.39
C VAL A 211 0.77 4.92 -10.21
N ILE A 212 1.74 5.36 -9.40
CA ILE A 212 1.95 6.79 -9.11
C ILE A 212 3.33 7.11 -9.67
N ASP A 213 3.35 7.68 -10.87
CA ASP A 213 4.59 8.04 -11.56
C ASP A 213 5.03 9.44 -11.12
N GLN A 214 6.30 9.58 -10.70
CA GLN A 214 6.89 10.86 -10.28
C GLN A 214 6.96 11.90 -11.42
N GLY A 215 6.63 11.51 -12.66
CA GLY A 215 6.50 12.40 -13.82
C GLY A 215 5.06 12.79 -14.19
N ASN A 216 4.03 12.18 -13.60
CA ASN A 216 2.64 12.50 -13.89
C ASN A 216 2.05 13.33 -12.75
N VAL A 217 2.15 14.66 -12.89
CA VAL A 217 1.04 15.54 -12.51
C VAL A 217 -0.23 14.86 -13.01
N ILE A 218 -1.25 14.72 -12.15
CA ILE A 218 -2.53 14.08 -12.46
C ILE A 218 -3.08 14.62 -13.79
N THR A 219 -2.74 13.97 -14.91
CA THR A 219 -3.29 14.23 -16.23
C THR A 219 -4.29 13.12 -16.51
N GLY A 220 -5.40 13.16 -15.78
CA GLY A 220 -6.62 12.46 -16.13
C GLY A 220 -6.73 10.98 -15.72
N SER A 221 -7.96 10.66 -15.31
CA SER A 221 -8.68 9.39 -15.51
C SER A 221 -8.70 8.28 -14.45
N ASP A 222 -8.37 8.51 -13.18
CA ASP A 222 -8.89 7.62 -12.12
C ASP A 222 -10.26 8.13 -11.66
N GLN A 223 -11.28 7.79 -12.46
CA GLN A 223 -12.68 8.11 -12.22
C GLN A 223 -13.26 7.24 -11.09
N VAL A 224 -13.17 7.71 -9.84
CA VAL A 224 -14.22 7.44 -8.85
C VAL A 224 -15.28 8.52 -9.03
N GLY A 225 -16.22 8.29 -9.96
CA GLY A 225 -17.49 9.04 -10.13
C GLY A 225 -17.53 10.45 -9.56
N GLY A 226 -16.65 11.33 -10.02
CA GLY A 226 -16.35 12.59 -9.38
C GLY A 226 -16.00 13.66 -10.41
N THR A 227 -16.35 14.88 -10.08
CA THR A 227 -16.19 16.03 -10.96
C THR A 227 -14.72 16.27 -11.30
N VAL A 228 -14.35 16.48 -12.56
CA VAL A 228 -12.95 16.77 -12.95
C VAL A 228 -12.65 18.25 -12.75
N VAL A 229 -11.58 18.59 -12.03
CA VAL A 229 -11.17 19.97 -11.76
C VAL A 229 -9.79 20.26 -12.31
N HIS A 230 -9.67 21.33 -13.12
CA HIS A 230 -8.47 21.67 -13.88
C HIS A 230 -8.32 23.19 -14.08
N PRO A 231 -7.10 23.74 -14.25
CA PRO A 231 -5.81 23.06 -14.10
C PRO A 231 -5.57 22.70 -12.63
N ASN A 232 -4.85 21.62 -12.39
CA ASN A 232 -4.47 21.19 -11.04
C ASN A 232 -3.09 20.51 -11.12
N PRO A 233 -2.00 21.14 -10.64
CA PRO A 233 -1.94 22.38 -9.87
C PRO A 233 -2.35 23.65 -10.62
N SER A 234 -2.67 24.73 -9.89
CA SER A 234 -2.99 26.06 -10.43
C SER A 234 -2.48 27.21 -9.54
N TYR A 235 -2.51 28.44 -10.05
CA TYR A 235 -2.29 29.67 -9.26
C TYR A 235 -3.52 30.07 -8.42
N GLY A 236 -4.31 29.09 -8.00
CA GLY A 236 -5.56 29.29 -7.26
C GLY A 236 -6.82 29.33 -8.12
N LEU A 237 -6.74 29.24 -9.44
CA LEU A 237 -7.93 29.21 -10.31
C LEU A 237 -8.16 27.81 -10.86
N PHE A 238 -9.32 27.24 -10.54
CA PHE A 238 -9.71 25.91 -10.99
C PHE A 238 -11.08 25.93 -11.66
N HIS A 239 -11.25 25.06 -12.65
CA HIS A 239 -12.47 24.88 -13.43
C HIS A 239 -13.01 23.45 -13.28
N ILE A 240 -14.30 23.37 -13.01
CA ILE A 240 -15.08 22.17 -12.73
C ILE A 240 -15.77 21.74 -14.03
N ALA A 241 -15.30 20.64 -14.64
CA ALA A 241 -15.78 20.18 -15.95
C ALA A 241 -17.28 19.81 -15.95
N THR A 242 -17.77 19.21 -14.85
CA THR A 242 -19.16 18.77 -14.72
C THR A 242 -19.77 19.35 -13.44
N PRO A 243 -20.42 20.53 -13.48
CA PRO A 243 -20.92 21.19 -12.29
C PRO A 243 -21.93 20.33 -11.51
N SER A 244 -21.78 20.30 -10.19
CA SER A 244 -22.63 19.56 -9.26
C SER A 244 -23.96 20.27 -8.99
N PRO A 245 -25.10 19.57 -8.89
CA PRO A 245 -26.35 20.18 -8.40
C PRO A 245 -26.34 20.47 -6.88
N MET A 246 -25.24 20.17 -6.19
CA MET A 246 -25.10 20.30 -4.74
C MET A 246 -24.04 21.35 -4.39
N LEU A 247 -24.10 21.88 -3.16
CA LEU A 247 -23.08 22.79 -2.61
C LEU A 247 -21.70 22.13 -2.65
N LEU A 248 -20.67 22.91 -2.98
CA LEU A 248 -19.27 22.49 -2.84
C LEU A 248 -18.66 23.22 -1.65
N ILE A 249 -17.98 22.46 -0.80
CA ILE A 249 -17.24 23.01 0.34
C ILE A 249 -15.76 22.77 0.06
N VAL A 250 -14.96 23.82 0.09
CA VAL A 250 -13.50 23.71 -0.03
C VAL A 250 -12.89 23.85 1.36
N CYS A 251 -12.09 22.87 1.76
CA CYS A 251 -11.32 22.87 2.98
C CYS A 251 -9.83 23.10 2.70
N ASP A 252 -9.12 23.72 3.62
CA ASP A 252 -7.65 23.71 3.61
C ASP A 252 -7.09 22.36 4.09
N MET A 253 -5.76 22.22 4.06
CA MET A 253 -5.05 21.01 4.51
C MET A 253 -5.27 20.62 5.97
N HIS A 254 -5.83 21.50 6.80
CA HIS A 254 -6.17 21.21 8.21
C HIS A 254 -7.67 20.88 8.38
N GLY A 255 -8.42 20.75 7.28
CA GLY A 255 -9.85 20.46 7.28
C GLY A 255 -10.73 21.68 7.59
N ARG A 256 -10.19 22.91 7.63
CA ARG A 256 -10.98 24.12 7.87
C ARG A 256 -11.67 24.53 6.58
N GLU A 257 -12.98 24.78 6.64
CA GLU A 257 -13.74 25.29 5.49
C GLU A 257 -13.27 26.71 5.13
N VAL A 258 -12.81 26.89 3.88
CA VAL A 258 -12.29 28.17 3.36
C VAL A 258 -13.18 28.76 2.26
N LEU A 259 -13.96 27.93 1.56
CA LEU A 259 -14.86 28.40 0.51
C LEU A 259 -16.13 27.57 0.44
N HIS A 260 -17.27 28.24 0.23
CA HIS A 260 -18.56 27.61 0.00
C HIS A 260 -19.07 28.09 -1.36
N LEU A 261 -19.16 27.16 -2.30
CA LEU A 261 -19.61 27.46 -3.65
C LEU A 261 -21.03 26.95 -3.84
N PRO A 262 -21.94 27.80 -4.38
CA PRO A 262 -23.33 27.40 -4.58
C PRO A 262 -23.45 26.21 -5.54
N PRO A 263 -24.60 25.51 -5.53
CA PRO A 263 -24.94 24.54 -6.56
C PRO A 263 -24.66 25.05 -7.98
N TYR A 264 -24.17 24.15 -8.81
CA TYR A 264 -23.79 24.36 -10.21
C TYR A 264 -22.61 25.32 -10.44
N SER A 265 -21.83 25.62 -9.40
CA SER A 265 -20.58 26.36 -9.56
C SER A 265 -19.64 25.64 -10.52
N ARG A 266 -18.95 26.44 -11.35
CA ARG A 266 -18.00 25.96 -12.35
C ARG A 266 -16.57 26.33 -12.05
N ASP A 267 -16.35 27.32 -11.18
CA ASP A 267 -15.02 27.85 -10.93
C ASP A 267 -14.78 27.87 -9.42
N ILE A 268 -13.55 27.54 -9.05
CA ILE A 268 -13.03 27.61 -7.69
C ILE A 268 -11.89 28.62 -7.70
N ASP A 269 -12.04 29.70 -6.93
CA ASP A 269 -11.03 30.75 -6.81
C ASP A 269 -10.42 30.74 -5.40
N LEU A 270 -9.19 30.25 -5.34
CA LEU A 270 -8.30 30.21 -4.20
C LEU A 270 -7.09 31.14 -4.40
N SER A 271 -7.12 32.06 -5.37
CA SER A 271 -5.99 32.97 -5.67
C SER A 271 -5.60 33.89 -4.50
N LEU A 272 -6.53 34.13 -3.58
CA LEU A 272 -6.30 34.90 -2.35
C LEU A 272 -5.90 34.03 -1.14
N HIS A 273 -5.81 32.71 -1.33
CA HIS A 273 -5.43 31.77 -0.29
C HIS A 273 -3.96 31.37 -0.44
N PRO A 274 -3.26 31.00 0.65
CA PRO A 274 -1.86 30.58 0.59
C PRO A 274 -1.64 29.40 -0.36
N PRO A 275 -0.48 29.31 -1.04
CA PRO A 275 -0.07 28.09 -1.71
C PRO A 275 -0.16 26.88 -0.76
N GLY A 276 -0.67 25.77 -1.26
CA GLY A 276 -0.95 24.60 -0.45
C GLY A 276 -2.01 23.69 -1.04
N ILE A 277 -2.38 22.68 -0.25
CA ILE A 277 -3.35 21.67 -0.62
C ILE A 277 -4.72 22.06 -0.07
N TYR A 278 -5.72 21.97 -0.92
CA TYR A 278 -7.13 22.18 -0.58
C TYR A 278 -7.94 20.98 -1.01
N THR A 279 -9.10 20.81 -0.41
CA THR A 279 -9.97 19.66 -0.62
C THR A 279 -11.38 20.14 -0.95
N VAL A 280 -11.89 19.80 -2.12
CA VAL A 280 -13.30 20.00 -2.47
C VAL A 280 -14.10 18.81 -1.98
N LEU A 281 -15.12 19.10 -1.20
CA LEU A 281 -16.10 18.15 -0.70
C LEU A 281 -17.41 18.38 -1.44
N GLN A 282 -17.91 17.33 -2.09
CA GLN A 282 -19.17 17.35 -2.82
C GLN A 282 -20.05 16.21 -2.32
N ASN A 283 -21.23 16.53 -1.82
CA ASN A 283 -22.24 15.51 -1.54
C ASN A 283 -22.99 15.22 -2.85
N THR A 284 -22.98 14.00 -3.36
CA THR A 284 -23.56 13.65 -4.68
C THR A 284 -24.95 13.01 -4.57
N GLY A 285 -25.55 12.97 -3.38
CA GLY A 285 -26.82 12.28 -3.13
C GLY A 285 -26.73 10.75 -3.15
N GLN A 286 -25.70 10.18 -3.79
CA GLN A 286 -25.31 8.77 -3.74
C GLN A 286 -24.10 8.50 -2.85
N GLY A 287 -23.41 9.56 -2.39
CA GLY A 287 -22.22 9.46 -1.55
C GLY A 287 -21.53 10.82 -1.40
N ARG A 288 -20.32 10.80 -0.87
CA ARG A 288 -19.44 11.99 -0.80
C ARG A 288 -18.31 11.80 -1.81
N SER A 289 -18.15 12.75 -2.71
CA SER A 289 -17.00 12.88 -3.60
C SER A 289 -16.02 13.86 -2.98
N VAL A 290 -14.74 13.53 -3.06
CA VAL A 290 -13.65 14.35 -2.54
C VAL A 290 -12.62 14.57 -3.65
N GLN A 291 -12.09 15.78 -3.76
CA GLN A 291 -11.10 16.11 -4.76
C GLN A 291 -10.04 17.07 -4.23
N ARG A 292 -8.77 16.70 -4.37
CA ARG A 292 -7.63 17.55 -4.03
C ARG A 292 -7.43 18.65 -5.06
N LEU A 293 -7.14 19.86 -4.61
CA LEU A 293 -6.68 21.01 -5.37
C LEU A 293 -5.31 21.45 -4.86
N VAL A 294 -4.39 21.75 -5.78
CA VAL A 294 -3.03 22.19 -5.45
C VAL A 294 -2.84 23.61 -5.91
N VAL A 295 -2.66 24.54 -4.97
CA VAL A 295 -2.34 25.95 -5.23
C VAL A 295 -0.83 26.14 -5.15
N VAL A 296 -0.23 26.60 -6.25
CA VAL A 296 1.20 26.90 -6.33
C VAL A 296 1.45 28.42 -6.31
N PRO A 297 2.64 28.88 -5.88
CA PRO A 297 3.00 30.30 -5.88
C PRO A 297 3.04 30.90 -7.28
#